data_AF-A0A2T4TC57-F1
#
_entry.id   AF-A0A2T4TC57-F1
#
_cell.length_a   1.000
_cell.length_b   1.000
_cell.length_c   1.000
_cell.angle_alpha   90.00
_cell.angle_beta   90.00
_cell.angle_gamma   90.00
#
_symmetry.space_group_name_H-M   'P 1'
#
loop_
_entity.id
_entity.type
_entity.pdbx_description
1 polymer ?
#
loop_
_entity_poly.entity_id
_entity_poly.type
_entity_poly.pdbx_seq_one_letter_code
_entity_poly.pdbx_strand_id
1 'polypeptide(L)'
;MAISREFQNAVKEKNILRIRIMLKDSLLIDRSFSMFKKLLEHTEEQGVKVLMDARDSLERVDGPWTVEVMNSELTSLVGDFTEEHIQYVKDIIINIYGEVTQEEISLVDTPEEREKMMKKMERKIRDIRRKKRWSCEESRRFIEVAEKFLEACEDI
;
A
#
# COMPACT_ATOMS: atom_id res chain seq x y z
N MET A 1 9.68 1.81 -2.25
CA MET A 1 8.60 1.53 -3.22
C MET A 1 8.91 2.22 -4.53
N ALA A 2 8.84 1.49 -5.64
CA ALA A 2 8.96 2.03 -6.99
C ALA A 2 7.58 2.44 -7.52
N ILE A 3 7.52 3.51 -8.30
CA ILE A 3 6.28 3.95 -8.97
C ILE A 3 5.90 2.90 -10.02
N SER A 4 4.63 2.49 -10.04
CA SER A 4 4.15 1.46 -10.98
C SER A 4 4.20 1.96 -12.42
N ARG A 5 4.38 1.03 -13.37
CA ARG A 5 4.44 1.37 -14.81
C ARG A 5 3.10 1.92 -15.29
N GLU A 6 2.02 1.43 -14.72
CA GLU A 6 0.65 1.84 -14.98
C GLU A 6 0.44 3.30 -14.61
N PHE A 7 0.97 3.73 -13.45
CA PHE A 7 0.92 5.13 -13.04
C PHE A 7 1.75 6.02 -13.96
N GLN A 8 2.98 5.60 -14.29
CA GLN A 8 3.83 6.34 -15.23
C GLN A 8 3.17 6.51 -16.59
N ASN A 9 2.48 5.49 -17.09
CA ASN A 9 1.73 5.57 -18.34
C ASN A 9 0.55 6.54 -18.22
N ALA A 10 -0.21 6.50 -17.12
CA ALA A 10 -1.31 7.43 -16.88
C ALA A 10 -0.84 8.90 -16.86
N VAL A 11 0.34 9.17 -16.27
CA VAL A 11 0.98 10.49 -16.24
C VAL A 11 1.41 10.93 -17.63
N LYS A 12 2.07 10.05 -18.39
CA LYS A 12 2.48 10.32 -19.79
C LYS A 12 1.28 10.62 -20.69
N GLU A 13 0.19 9.86 -20.53
CA GLU A 13 -1.06 10.06 -21.26
C GLU A 13 -1.87 11.27 -20.78
N LYS A 14 -1.42 11.93 -19.69
CA LYS A 14 -2.14 13.03 -19.01
C LYS A 14 -3.59 12.68 -18.67
N ASN A 15 -3.83 11.41 -18.33
CA ASN A 15 -5.15 10.93 -17.96
C ASN A 15 -5.45 11.31 -16.51
N ILE A 16 -5.94 12.53 -16.31
CA ILE A 16 -6.18 13.12 -14.98
C ILE A 16 -7.11 12.24 -14.13
N LEU A 17 -8.19 11.71 -14.73
CA LEU A 17 -9.13 10.85 -14.03
C LEU A 17 -8.43 9.60 -13.49
N ARG A 18 -7.63 8.93 -14.32
CA ARG A 18 -6.89 7.73 -13.95
C ARG A 18 -5.86 8.02 -12.86
N ILE A 19 -5.13 9.13 -12.97
CA ILE A 19 -4.17 9.56 -11.95
C ILE A 19 -4.86 9.79 -10.61
N ARG A 20 -6.03 10.46 -10.59
CA ARG A 20 -6.82 10.70 -9.36
C ARG A 20 -7.32 9.41 -8.72
N ILE A 21 -7.81 8.46 -9.52
CA ILE A 21 -8.23 7.15 -9.01
C ILE A 21 -7.04 6.45 -8.34
N MET A 22 -5.88 6.42 -9.02
CA MET A 22 -4.68 5.77 -8.47
C MET A 22 -4.15 6.49 -7.21
N LEU A 23 -4.23 7.81 -7.15
CA LEU A 23 -3.91 8.58 -5.95
C LEU A 23 -4.89 8.27 -4.82
N LYS A 24 -6.20 8.25 -5.08
CA LYS A 24 -7.21 7.87 -4.10
C LYS A 24 -6.94 6.47 -3.55
N ASP A 25 -6.71 5.49 -4.41
CA ASP A 25 -6.46 4.10 -4.00
C ASP A 25 -5.22 4.00 -3.11
N SER A 26 -4.20 4.83 -3.36
CA SER A 26 -2.99 4.88 -2.52
C SER A 26 -3.25 5.36 -1.08
N LEU A 27 -4.33 6.12 -0.83
CA LEU A 27 -4.72 6.54 0.53
C LEU A 27 -5.21 5.36 1.39
N LEU A 28 -5.78 4.33 0.74
CA LEU A 28 -6.26 3.12 1.41
C LEU A 28 -5.17 2.05 1.52
N ILE A 29 -4.27 1.97 0.52
CA ILE A 29 -3.16 1.01 0.51
C ILE A 29 -2.14 1.37 1.60
N ASP A 30 -1.79 2.66 1.72
CA ASP A 30 -0.78 3.13 2.65
C ASP A 30 -1.36 4.15 3.64
N ARG A 31 -1.60 3.69 4.86
CA ARG A 31 -2.09 4.52 5.99
C ARG A 31 -1.08 5.57 6.46
N SER A 32 0.20 5.47 6.08
CA SER A 32 1.20 6.51 6.34
C SER A 32 1.16 7.66 5.32
N PHE A 33 0.33 7.52 4.27
CA PHE A 33 0.21 8.45 3.13
C PHE A 33 1.52 8.74 2.39
N SER A 34 2.56 7.94 2.63
CA SER A 34 3.87 8.10 2.01
C SER A 34 3.82 7.77 0.52
N MET A 35 3.02 6.77 0.14
CA MET A 35 2.78 6.39 -1.24
C MET A 35 2.03 7.48 -1.98
N PHE A 36 0.96 8.01 -1.39
CA PHE A 36 0.19 9.13 -1.93
C PHE A 36 1.11 10.33 -2.23
N LYS A 37 1.93 10.73 -1.24
CA LYS A 37 2.85 11.86 -1.38
C LYS A 37 3.83 11.66 -2.54
N LYS A 38 4.44 10.49 -2.64
CA LYS A 38 5.40 10.18 -3.74
C LYS A 38 4.74 10.20 -5.11
N LEU A 39 3.51 9.68 -5.23
CA LEU A 39 2.77 9.70 -6.48
C LEU A 39 2.39 11.12 -6.88
N LEU A 40 1.98 11.95 -5.92
CA LEU A 40 1.65 13.35 -6.14
C LEU A 40 2.88 14.14 -6.59
N GLU A 41 4.01 14.03 -5.86
CA GLU A 41 5.29 14.64 -6.23
C GLU A 41 5.71 14.26 -7.66
N HIS A 42 5.59 12.98 -8.01
CA HIS A 42 5.91 12.52 -9.37
C HIS A 42 5.02 13.15 -10.45
N THR A 43 3.73 13.37 -10.17
CA THR A 43 2.83 14.03 -11.13
C THR A 43 3.19 15.50 -11.33
N GLU A 44 3.57 16.18 -10.26
CA GLU A 44 3.98 17.58 -10.28
C GLU A 44 5.32 17.76 -11.01
N GLU A 45 6.29 16.87 -10.80
CA GLU A 45 7.57 16.84 -11.53
C GLU A 45 7.38 16.71 -13.05
N GLN A 46 6.33 16.00 -13.47
CA GLN A 46 5.97 15.83 -14.88
C GLN A 46 5.09 16.97 -15.42
N GLY A 47 4.83 18.01 -14.61
CA GLY A 47 4.04 19.18 -14.98
C GLY A 47 2.54 18.90 -15.16
N VAL A 48 2.02 17.84 -14.53
CA VAL A 48 0.60 17.48 -14.59
C VAL A 48 -0.13 18.02 -13.36
N LYS A 49 -0.96 19.06 -13.54
CA LYS A 49 -1.79 19.60 -12.46
C LYS A 49 -3.00 18.68 -12.22
N VAL A 50 -2.93 17.87 -11.17
CA VAL A 50 -4.01 16.93 -10.79
C VAL A 50 -5.05 17.59 -9.87
N LEU A 51 -4.57 18.50 -8.99
CA LEU A 51 -5.38 19.25 -8.04
C LEU A 51 -6.33 20.21 -8.75
N MET A 52 -7.57 20.26 -8.27
CA MET A 52 -8.58 21.22 -8.69
C MET A 52 -8.51 22.47 -7.82
N ASP A 53 -8.86 23.60 -8.42
CA ASP A 53 -9.01 24.84 -7.65
C ASP A 53 -10.27 24.70 -6.77
N ALA A 54 -10.18 25.10 -5.50
CA ALA A 54 -11.31 25.09 -4.59
C ALA A 54 -12.38 26.06 -5.12
N ARG A 55 -13.54 25.52 -5.54
CA ARG A 55 -14.65 26.32 -6.05
C ARG A 55 -15.74 26.50 -5.01
N ASP A 56 -16.00 25.45 -4.23
CA ASP A 56 -17.01 25.40 -3.19
C ASP A 56 -16.37 24.98 -1.87
N SER A 57 -16.89 25.50 -0.75
CA SER A 57 -16.49 25.08 0.58
C SER A 57 -16.90 23.62 0.80
N LEU A 58 -15.94 22.76 1.10
CA LEU A 58 -16.20 21.36 1.42
C LEU A 58 -17.17 21.25 2.61
N GLU A 59 -18.32 20.61 2.42
CA GLU A 59 -19.24 20.31 3.51
C GLU A 59 -18.64 19.21 4.39
N ARG A 60 -18.11 19.61 5.56
CA ARG A 60 -17.55 18.68 6.54
C ARG A 60 -18.66 18.15 7.43
N VAL A 61 -18.66 16.84 7.63
CA VAL A 61 -19.54 16.18 8.59
C VAL A 61 -18.81 16.14 9.93
N ASP A 62 -19.23 17.01 10.85
CA ASP A 62 -18.78 17.00 12.23
C ASP A 62 -19.54 15.91 13.01
N GLY A 63 -19.01 14.68 13.00
CA GLY A 63 -19.64 13.54 13.67
C GLY A 63 -18.69 12.34 13.77
N PRO A 64 -19.10 11.24 14.43
CA PRO A 64 -18.31 10.01 14.38
C PRO A 64 -18.22 9.55 12.92
N TRP A 65 -17.03 9.60 12.35
CA TRP A 65 -16.81 9.13 11.00
C TRP A 65 -16.96 7.60 10.96
N THR A 66 -17.89 7.13 10.13
CA THR A 66 -18.12 5.71 9.90
C THR A 66 -17.49 5.29 8.57
N VAL A 67 -17.32 3.97 8.39
CA VAL A 67 -16.85 3.40 7.12
C VAL A 67 -17.77 3.81 5.94
N GLU A 68 -19.07 3.99 6.18
CA GLU A 68 -20.02 4.46 5.18
C GLU A 68 -19.74 5.90 4.74
N VAL A 69 -19.49 6.79 5.71
CA VAL A 69 -19.09 8.18 5.43
C VAL A 69 -17.77 8.19 4.65
N MET A 70 -16.77 7.43 5.09
CA MET A 70 -15.49 7.32 4.38
C MET A 70 -15.64 6.87 2.93
N ASN A 71 -16.43 5.82 2.68
CA ASN A 71 -16.65 5.32 1.32
C ASN A 71 -17.38 6.33 0.43
N SER A 72 -18.30 7.10 1.00
CA SER A 72 -18.96 8.21 0.32
C SER A 72 -17.96 9.29 -0.06
N GLU A 73 -17.17 9.78 0.91
CA GLU A 73 -16.17 10.83 0.68
C GLU A 73 -15.09 10.40 -0.31
N LEU A 74 -14.60 9.16 -0.24
CA LEU A 74 -13.65 8.61 -1.21
C LEU A 74 -14.20 8.57 -2.64
N THR A 75 -15.51 8.35 -2.79
CA THR A 75 -16.16 8.35 -4.11
C THR A 75 -16.25 9.77 -4.65
N SER A 76 -16.63 10.72 -3.79
CA SER A 76 -16.69 12.15 -4.14
C SER A 76 -15.30 12.76 -4.43
N LEU A 77 -14.25 12.28 -3.76
CA LEU A 77 -12.88 12.79 -3.88
C LEU A 77 -12.36 12.82 -5.32
N VAL A 78 -12.75 11.84 -6.16
CA VAL A 78 -12.32 11.79 -7.56
C VAL A 78 -12.88 12.97 -8.37
N GLY A 79 -14.10 13.41 -8.03
CA GLY A 79 -14.77 14.56 -8.62
C GLY A 79 -14.23 15.89 -8.09
N ASP A 80 -14.01 15.96 -6.77
CA ASP A 80 -13.60 17.18 -6.06
C ASP A 80 -12.20 17.03 -5.46
N PHE A 81 -11.22 16.80 -6.35
CA PHE A 81 -9.83 16.50 -5.99
C PHE A 81 -9.08 17.79 -5.58
N THR A 82 -9.46 18.35 -4.44
CA THR A 82 -8.89 19.55 -3.83
C THR A 82 -8.02 19.17 -2.63
N GLU A 83 -7.06 20.03 -2.26
CA GLU A 83 -6.18 19.78 -1.10
C GLU A 83 -6.99 19.63 0.20
N GLU A 84 -8.03 20.46 0.37
CA GLU A 84 -8.90 20.42 1.56
C GLU A 84 -9.66 19.09 1.69
N HIS A 85 -10.17 18.58 0.57
CA HIS A 85 -10.90 17.32 0.55
C HIS A 85 -9.97 16.11 0.76
N ILE A 86 -8.78 16.15 0.17
CA ILE A 86 -7.75 15.12 0.41
C ILE A 86 -7.40 15.07 1.89
N GLN A 87 -7.21 16.23 2.53
CA GLN A 87 -6.91 16.28 3.96
C GLN A 87 -8.07 15.75 4.80
N TYR A 88 -9.31 16.13 4.48
CA TYR A 88 -10.50 15.63 5.18
C TYR A 88 -10.63 14.10 5.10
N VAL A 89 -10.39 13.51 3.93
CA VAL A 89 -10.40 12.05 3.75
C VAL A 89 -9.28 11.38 4.56
N LYS A 90 -8.08 11.97 4.62
CA LYS A 90 -6.99 11.46 5.47
C LYS A 90 -7.40 11.44 6.95
N ASP A 91 -8.02 12.51 7.43
CA ASP A 91 -8.47 12.62 8.82
C ASP A 91 -9.54 11.55 9.14
N ILE A 92 -10.47 11.30 8.20
CA ILE A 92 -11.45 10.22 8.31
C ILE A 92 -10.77 8.83 8.39
N ILE A 93 -9.82 8.56 7.50
CA ILE A 93 -9.08 7.28 7.46
C ILE A 93 -8.34 7.05 8.78
N ILE A 94 -7.64 8.07 9.29
CA ILE A 94 -6.91 8.00 10.58
C ILE A 94 -7.87 7.70 11.73
N ASN A 95 -9.05 8.32 11.76
CA ASN A 95 -10.03 8.09 12.83
C ASN A 95 -10.59 6.66 12.80
N ILE A 96 -10.94 6.15 11.61
CA ILE A 96 -11.55 4.82 11.46
C ILE A 96 -10.55 3.69 11.69
N TYR A 97 -9.35 3.79 11.12
CA TYR A 97 -8.36 2.72 11.15
C TYR A 97 -7.26 2.91 12.21
N GLY A 98 -7.27 4.05 12.92
CA GLY A 98 -6.19 4.46 13.80
C GLY A 98 -5.01 5.09 13.06
N GLU A 99 -4.24 5.89 13.78
CA GLU A 99 -2.97 6.43 13.31
C GLU A 99 -1.94 5.29 13.32
N VAL A 100 -1.38 4.94 12.16
CA VAL A 100 -0.24 4.03 12.13
C VAL A 100 0.99 4.82 12.51
N THR A 101 1.29 4.88 13.81
CA THR A 101 2.59 5.32 14.29
C THR A 101 3.63 4.35 13.73
N GLN A 102 4.79 4.85 13.30
CA GLN A 102 5.89 4.03 12.78
C GLN A 102 6.35 2.90 13.75
N GLU A 103 5.88 2.93 15.00
CA GLU A 103 6.07 1.89 16.01
C GLU A 103 5.29 0.59 15.70
N GLU A 104 4.12 0.62 15.07
CA GLU A 104 3.38 -0.61 14.71
C GLU A 104 3.93 -1.30 13.46
N ILE A 105 4.66 -0.57 12.60
CA ILE A 105 5.43 -1.16 11.49
C ILE A 105 6.62 -1.99 12.04
N SER A 106 6.98 -1.83 13.31
CA SER A 106 8.13 -2.52 13.93
C SER A 106 7.79 -3.80 14.71
N LEU A 107 6.51 -4.14 14.91
CA LEU A 107 6.13 -5.31 15.72
C LEU A 107 5.87 -6.60 14.93
N VAL A 108 5.97 -6.56 13.59
CA VAL A 108 6.01 -7.77 12.75
C VAL A 108 7.06 -7.59 11.64
N ASP A 109 8.32 -7.36 12.00
CA ASP A 109 9.52 -7.70 11.22
C ASP A 109 10.74 -7.00 11.81
N THR A 110 11.31 -7.55 12.89
CA THR A 110 12.70 -7.17 13.20
C THR A 110 13.61 -7.74 12.10
N PRO A 111 14.51 -6.94 11.49
CA PRO A 111 15.45 -7.42 10.47
C PRO A 111 16.26 -8.64 10.93
N GLU A 112 16.50 -8.74 12.23
CA GLU A 112 17.19 -9.87 12.84
C GLU A 112 16.44 -11.20 12.70
N GLU A 113 15.11 -11.22 12.83
CA GLU A 113 14.32 -12.46 12.73
C GLU A 113 14.21 -12.92 11.28
N ARG A 114 14.05 -11.99 10.33
CA ARG A 114 14.17 -12.26 8.89
C ARG A 114 15.54 -12.79 8.53
N GLU A 115 16.62 -12.20 9.06
CA GLU A 115 17.98 -12.67 8.79
C GLU A 115 18.24 -14.06 9.40
N LYS A 116 17.72 -14.33 10.61
CA LYS A 116 17.77 -15.66 11.23
C LYS A 116 16.99 -16.69 10.41
N MET A 117 15.82 -16.33 9.88
CA MET A 117 14.98 -17.20 9.06
C MET A 117 15.63 -17.47 7.69
N MET A 118 16.19 -16.45 7.03
CA MET A 118 16.98 -16.57 5.81
C MET A 118 18.21 -17.47 6.01
N LYS A 119 19.00 -17.26 7.06
CA LYS A 119 20.15 -18.13 7.40
C LYS A 119 19.76 -19.58 7.72
N LYS A 120 18.55 -19.81 8.25
CA LYS A 120 18.01 -21.15 8.50
C LYS A 120 17.58 -21.81 7.20
N MET A 121 16.96 -21.05 6.30
CA MET A 121 16.57 -21.49 4.96
C MET A 121 17.78 -21.79 4.07
N GLU A 122 18.81 -20.94 4.07
CA GLU A 122 20.07 -21.17 3.36
C GLU A 122 20.79 -22.44 3.84
N ARG A 123 20.78 -22.71 5.15
CA ARG A 123 21.28 -23.98 5.70
C ARG A 123 20.50 -25.16 5.16
N LYS A 124 19.16 -25.09 5.20
CA LYS A 124 18.31 -26.13 4.64
C LYS A 124 18.62 -26.35 3.16
N ILE A 125 18.61 -25.31 2.32
CA ILE A 125 18.92 -25.42 0.88
C ILE A 125 20.30 -26.05 0.62
N ARG A 126 21.29 -25.74 1.44
CA ARG A 126 22.63 -26.35 1.36
C ARG A 126 22.60 -27.85 1.66
N ASP A 127 21.81 -28.26 2.65
CA ASP A 127 21.59 -29.67 3.00
C ASP A 127 20.79 -30.42 1.94
N ILE A 128 19.82 -29.74 1.30
CA ILE A 128 19.05 -30.24 0.15
C ILE A 128 19.99 -30.51 -1.02
N ARG A 129 20.84 -29.55 -1.37
CA ARG A 129 21.80 -29.64 -2.49
C ARG A 129 22.84 -30.76 -2.29
N ARG A 130 23.10 -31.16 -1.03
CA ARG A 130 23.97 -32.30 -0.69
C ARG A 130 23.26 -33.66 -0.81
N LYS A 131 21.93 -33.71 -0.67
CA LYS A 131 21.15 -34.96 -0.81
C LYS A 131 20.85 -35.23 -2.29
N LYS A 132 21.50 -36.24 -2.86
CA LYS A 132 21.40 -36.59 -4.29
C LYS A 132 20.06 -37.24 -4.70
N ARG A 133 19.20 -37.64 -3.76
CA ARG A 133 17.86 -38.18 -4.04
C ARG A 133 16.92 -37.93 -2.86
N TRP A 134 15.75 -37.36 -3.14
CA TRP A 134 14.71 -37.08 -2.16
C TRP A 134 13.59 -38.13 -2.21
N SER A 135 13.04 -38.48 -1.05
CA SER A 135 11.76 -39.19 -0.99
C SER A 135 10.61 -38.23 -1.32
N CYS A 136 9.53 -38.72 -1.94
CA CYS A 136 8.35 -37.92 -2.26
C CYS A 136 7.76 -37.22 -1.02
N GLU A 137 7.87 -37.84 0.15
CA GLU A 137 7.38 -37.30 1.43
C GLU A 137 8.21 -36.10 1.92
N GLU A 138 9.53 -36.14 1.74
CA GLU A 138 10.43 -35.04 2.12
C GLU A 138 10.24 -33.82 1.19
N SER A 139 9.97 -34.09 -0.09
CA SER A 139 9.69 -33.04 -1.08
C SER A 139 8.37 -32.33 -0.79
N ARG A 140 7.33 -33.10 -0.43
CA ARG A 140 6.01 -32.56 -0.11
C ARG A 140 6.03 -31.66 1.12
N ARG A 141 6.73 -32.06 2.19
CA ARG A 141 6.92 -31.23 3.39
C ARG A 141 7.68 -29.94 3.10
N PHE A 142 8.61 -29.96 2.14
CA PHE A 142 9.33 -28.76 1.75
C PHE A 142 8.42 -27.79 0.98
N ILE A 143 7.59 -28.31 0.07
CA ILE A 143 6.61 -27.52 -0.69
C ILE A 143 5.58 -26.91 0.26
N GLU A 144 5.02 -27.68 1.20
CA GLU A 144 4.05 -27.16 2.18
C GLU A 144 4.63 -26.03 3.04
N VAL A 145 5.91 -26.13 3.42
CA VAL A 145 6.59 -25.05 4.17
C VAL A 145 6.86 -23.83 3.29
N ALA A 146 7.13 -24.03 2.00
CA ALA A 146 7.34 -22.94 1.05
C ALA A 146 6.02 -22.24 0.67
N GLU A 147 4.93 -23.00 0.50
CA GLU A 147 3.57 -22.48 0.25
C GLU A 147 3.09 -21.69 1.46
N LYS A 148 3.26 -22.20 2.68
CA LYS A 148 2.93 -21.48 3.91
C LYS A 148 3.76 -20.20 4.09
N PHE A 149 4.97 -20.16 3.52
CA PHE A 149 5.80 -18.96 3.50
C PHE A 149 5.34 -17.95 2.44
N LEU A 150 4.85 -18.41 1.29
CA LEU A 150 4.25 -17.55 0.26
C LEU A 150 2.94 -16.94 0.73
N GLU A 151 2.09 -17.73 1.38
CA GLU A 151 0.81 -17.28 1.96
C GLU A 151 1.05 -16.25 3.07
N ALA A 152 2.04 -16.47 3.94
CA ALA A 152 2.47 -15.47 4.93
C ALA A 152 3.10 -14.20 4.33
N CYS A 153 3.50 -14.22 3.05
CA CYS A 153 3.94 -13.04 2.32
C CYS A 153 2.79 -12.33 1.58
N GLU A 154 1.65 -12.99 1.34
CA GLU A 154 0.46 -12.39 0.71
C GLU A 154 -0.42 -11.64 1.72
N ASP A 155 -0.31 -11.95 3.01
CA ASP A 155 -0.98 -11.23 4.11
C ASP A 155 -0.21 -9.97 4.58
N ILE A 156 0.76 -9.48 3.77
CA ILE A 156 1.56 -8.25 3.98
C ILE A 156 1.26 -7.25 2.87
#